data_AF-A0A2V8JMV6-F1
#
_entry.id   AF-A0A2V8JMV6-F1
#
_cell.length_a   1.000
_cell.length_b   1.000
_cell.length_c   1.000
_cell.angle_alpha   90.00
_cell.angle_beta   90.00
_cell.angle_gamma   90.00
#
_symmetry.space_group_name_H-M   'P 1'
#
loop_
_entity.id
_entity.type
_entity.pdbx_description
1 polymer ?
#
loop_
_entity_poly.entity_id
_entity_poly.type
_entity_poly.pdbx_seq_one_letter_code
_entity_poly.pdbx_strand_id
1 'polypeptide(L)'
;MRQLLYVVLALVVSALPALSQATTLTTNIEIPINIGLFVPCAAGGAGETVTVAGTLHVLNIITIDAAAGIIRLQEHFNPTGVVGTGFTTSDKYRGTGITRTSFNLTPAGTFEFTHINRFNIIGQGRAANFAVRETVHTTVLADGTVTSTVGNFTTECK
;
A
#
# COMPACT_ATOMS: atom_id res chain seq x y z
N MET A 1 41.70 28.36 61.65
CA MET A 1 40.73 29.21 60.93
C MET A 1 40.64 28.66 59.51
N ARG A 2 39.62 27.83 59.21
CA ARG A 2 38.38 28.18 58.49
C ARG A 2 38.59 28.30 56.95
N GLN A 3 38.20 27.23 56.23
CA GLN A 3 37.60 27.06 54.88
C GLN A 3 37.86 28.13 53.78
N LEU A 4 38.13 27.81 52.52
CA LEU A 4 37.25 27.21 51.48
C LEU A 4 38.12 26.70 50.30
N LEU A 5 37.99 25.45 49.82
CA LEU A 5 37.07 24.95 48.78
C LEU A 5 37.29 25.56 47.38
N TYR A 6 37.85 24.77 46.44
CA TYR A 6 37.32 24.66 45.07
C TYR A 6 37.54 23.23 44.58
N VAL A 7 36.45 22.45 44.61
CA VAL A 7 36.33 21.14 43.98
C VAL A 7 36.41 21.36 42.47
N VAL A 8 37.37 20.70 41.81
CA VAL A 8 37.46 20.69 40.35
C VAL A 8 36.24 19.95 39.80
N LEU A 9 35.38 20.69 39.12
CA LEU A 9 34.21 20.19 38.41
C LEU A 9 34.66 19.35 37.22
N ALA A 10 34.78 18.03 37.40
CA ALA A 10 34.89 17.09 36.29
C ALA A 10 33.48 16.85 35.71
N LEU A 11 33.05 17.73 34.80
CA LEU A 11 31.93 17.47 33.91
C LEU A 11 32.34 16.35 32.94
N VAL A 12 32.10 15.10 33.35
CA VAL A 12 32.09 13.97 32.41
C VAL A 12 30.82 14.15 31.57
N VAL A 13 30.92 14.89 30.47
CA VAL A 13 29.92 14.86 29.41
C VAL A 13 30.08 13.50 28.73
N SER A 14 29.35 12.50 29.21
CA SER A 14 29.15 11.27 28.46
C SER A 14 28.36 11.64 27.21
N ALA A 15 29.08 11.81 26.09
CA ALA A 15 28.48 11.81 24.76
C ALA A 15 27.89 10.42 24.54
N LEU A 16 26.65 10.21 25.00
CA LEU A 16 25.85 9.09 24.55
C LEU A 16 25.74 9.27 23.03
N PRO A 17 26.18 8.31 22.20
CA PRO A 17 25.88 8.37 20.78
C PRO A 17 24.36 8.45 20.71
N ALA A 18 23.84 9.52 20.12
CA ALA A 18 22.44 9.58 19.73
C ALA A 18 22.27 8.46 18.69
N LEU A 19 21.88 7.27 19.16
CA LEU A 19 21.41 6.20 18.29
C LEU A 19 20.21 6.82 17.57
N SER A 20 20.41 7.22 16.33
CA SER A 20 19.32 7.65 15.46
C SER A 20 18.38 6.46 15.35
N GLN A 21 17.26 6.53 16.08
CA GLN A 21 16.25 5.50 16.03
C GLN A 21 15.45 5.66 14.75
N ALA A 22 15.07 4.54 14.13
CA ALA A 22 14.15 4.57 13.02
C ALA A 22 12.84 5.26 13.45
N THR A 23 12.37 6.22 12.65
CA THR A 23 11.11 6.91 12.87
C THR A 23 10.01 6.21 12.10
N THR A 24 8.90 5.87 12.75
CA THR A 24 7.73 5.29 12.09
C THR A 24 6.55 6.25 12.16
N LEU A 25 5.96 6.52 11.00
CA LEU A 25 4.74 7.30 10.83
C LEU A 25 3.62 6.36 10.36
N THR A 26 2.48 6.40 11.06
CA THR A 26 1.29 5.66 10.67
C THR A 26 0.16 6.65 10.38
N THR A 27 -0.46 6.53 9.20
CA THR A 27 -1.66 7.30 8.85
C THR A 27 -2.78 6.35 8.47
N ASN A 28 -3.99 6.63 8.93
CA ASN A 28 -5.20 5.92 8.51
C ASN A 28 -6.18 6.96 7.97
N ILE A 29 -6.43 6.93 6.67
CA ILE A 29 -7.22 7.94 5.97
C ILE A 29 -8.35 7.29 5.18
N GLU A 30 -9.40 8.05 4.95
CA GLU A 30 -10.52 7.67 4.10
C GLU A 30 -10.45 8.47 2.80
N ILE A 31 -10.46 7.77 1.67
CA ILE A 31 -10.45 8.37 0.34
C ILE A 31 -11.76 8.02 -0.36
N PRO A 32 -12.62 9.01 -0.68
CA PRO A 32 -13.79 8.74 -1.51
C PRO A 32 -13.34 8.39 -2.93
N ILE A 33 -13.90 7.34 -3.48
CA ILE A 33 -13.62 6.90 -4.85
C ILE A 33 -14.86 7.04 -5.72
N ASN A 34 -14.65 7.40 -6.98
CA ASN A 34 -15.63 7.34 -8.05
C ASN A 34 -14.86 7.07 -9.36
N ILE A 35 -14.78 5.80 -9.75
CA ILE A 35 -13.93 5.34 -10.84
C ILE A 35 -14.66 4.34 -11.73
N GLY A 36 -14.28 4.27 -13.00
CA GLY A 36 -14.74 3.24 -13.93
C GLY A 36 -13.80 2.04 -13.95
N LEU A 37 -14.36 0.83 -13.84
CA LEU A 37 -13.61 -0.43 -13.94
C LEU A 37 -14.21 -1.28 -15.06
N PHE A 38 -13.37 -1.80 -15.96
CA PHE A 38 -13.86 -2.70 -17.00
C PHE A 38 -14.04 -4.12 -16.45
N VAL A 39 -15.24 -4.67 -16.58
CA VAL A 39 -15.57 -6.04 -16.18
C VAL A 39 -15.80 -6.87 -17.45
N PRO A 40 -14.87 -7.75 -17.84
CA PRO A 40 -14.88 -8.40 -19.15
C PRO A 40 -16.03 -9.38 -19.36
N CYS A 41 -16.62 -9.91 -18.29
CA CYS A 41 -17.75 -10.85 -18.34
C CYS A 41 -19.12 -10.24 -18.05
N ALA A 42 -19.18 -8.93 -17.82
CA ALA A 42 -20.45 -8.24 -17.68
C ALA A 42 -21.22 -8.20 -19.02
N ALA A 43 -22.47 -7.71 -19.00
CA ALA A 43 -23.32 -7.64 -20.18
C ALA A 43 -23.44 -8.97 -20.96
N GLY A 44 -23.57 -10.10 -20.25
CA GLY A 44 -23.68 -11.42 -20.87
C GLY A 44 -22.40 -11.89 -21.57
N GLY A 45 -21.24 -11.41 -21.13
CA GLY A 45 -19.93 -11.77 -21.71
C GLY A 45 -19.41 -10.80 -22.77
N ALA A 46 -20.16 -9.76 -23.12
CA ALA A 46 -19.67 -8.68 -23.99
C ALA A 46 -18.68 -7.75 -23.27
N GLY A 47 -18.72 -7.74 -21.94
CA GLY A 47 -17.96 -6.84 -21.09
C GLY A 47 -18.59 -5.45 -21.03
N GLU A 48 -18.43 -4.77 -19.90
CA GLU A 48 -18.84 -3.37 -19.76
C GLU A 48 -18.01 -2.65 -18.70
N THR A 49 -18.00 -1.33 -18.75
CA THR A 49 -17.50 -0.51 -17.65
C THR A 49 -18.52 -0.47 -16.53
N VAL A 50 -18.10 -0.82 -15.32
CA VAL A 50 -18.83 -0.64 -14.08
C VAL A 50 -18.28 0.60 -13.38
N THR A 51 -19.11 1.61 -13.20
CA THR A 51 -18.76 2.77 -12.39
C THR A 51 -18.95 2.42 -10.93
N VAL A 52 -17.88 2.44 -10.14
CA VAL A 52 -17.89 2.15 -8.72
C VAL A 52 -17.66 3.41 -7.89
N ALA A 53 -18.40 3.53 -6.79
CA ALA A 53 -18.26 4.60 -5.83
C ALA A 53 -18.35 4.08 -4.40
N GLY A 54 -17.65 4.73 -3.48
CA GLY A 54 -17.61 4.39 -2.05
C GLY A 54 -16.38 4.98 -1.37
N THR A 55 -15.95 4.37 -0.28
CA THR A 55 -14.78 4.83 0.48
C THR A 55 -13.69 3.77 0.46
N LEU A 56 -12.45 4.20 0.29
CA LEU A 56 -11.25 3.38 0.49
C LEU A 56 -10.60 3.79 1.80
N HIS A 57 -10.53 2.89 2.78
CA HIS A 57 -9.68 3.10 3.95
C HIS A 57 -8.26 2.71 3.59
N VAL A 58 -7.35 3.65 3.79
CA VAL A 58 -5.92 3.49 3.47
C VAL A 58 -5.11 3.61 4.74
N LEU A 59 -4.49 2.50 5.14
CA LEU A 59 -3.49 2.47 6.20
C LEU A 59 -2.11 2.56 5.57
N ASN A 60 -1.37 3.62 5.87
CA ASN A 60 0.03 3.76 5.49
C ASN A 60 0.92 3.64 6.72
N ILE A 61 2.00 2.89 6.61
CA ILE A 61 3.05 2.78 7.62
C ILE A 61 4.37 3.07 6.92
N ILE A 62 5.01 4.19 7.28
CA ILE A 62 6.29 4.61 6.74
C ILE A 62 7.32 4.52 7.86
N THR A 63 8.38 3.75 7.66
CA THR A 63 9.52 3.68 8.57
C THR A 63 10.76 4.24 7.87
N ILE A 64 11.37 5.26 8.45
CA ILE A 64 12.59 5.90 7.96
C ILE A 64 13.70 5.67 8.99
N ASP A 65 14.73 4.96 8.58
CA ASP A 65 15.99 4.84 9.32
C ASP A 65 17.05 5.67 8.59
N ALA A 66 17.17 6.94 8.98
CA ALA A 66 18.04 7.89 8.33
C ALA A 66 19.53 7.54 8.52
N ALA A 67 19.90 6.96 9.67
CA ALA A 67 21.28 6.56 9.92
C ALA A 67 21.67 5.31 9.12
N ALA A 68 20.75 4.37 8.95
CA ALA A 68 20.99 3.22 8.10
C ALA A 68 20.81 3.53 6.60
N GLY A 69 20.13 4.62 6.23
CA GLY A 69 19.78 4.95 4.84
C GLY A 69 18.66 4.07 4.27
N ILE A 70 17.71 3.67 5.13
CA ILE A 70 16.63 2.74 4.76
C ILE A 70 15.27 3.44 4.86
N ILE A 71 14.42 3.24 3.85
CA ILE A 71 13.02 3.66 3.87
C ILE A 71 12.15 2.43 3.62
N ARG A 72 11.12 2.23 4.43
CA ARG A 72 10.09 1.21 4.24
C ARG A 72 8.72 1.85 4.22
N LEU A 73 7.90 1.46 3.26
CA LEU A 73 6.49 1.85 3.18
C LEU A 73 5.64 0.58 3.06
N GLN A 74 4.55 0.53 3.81
CA GLN A 74 3.51 -0.48 3.70
C GLN A 74 2.17 0.22 3.58
N GLU A 75 1.36 -0.14 2.60
CA GLU A 75 0.03 0.42 2.41
C GLU A 75 -1.01 -0.69 2.31
N HIS A 76 -2.13 -0.55 3.01
CA HIS A 76 -3.29 -1.41 2.89
C HIS A 76 -4.51 -0.60 2.45
N PHE A 77 -5.10 -1.00 1.34
CA PHE A 77 -6.30 -0.39 0.77
C PHE A 77 -7.49 -1.33 1.00
N ASN A 78 -8.47 -0.86 1.79
CA ASN A 78 -9.65 -1.62 2.16
C ASN A 78 -10.93 -0.87 1.71
N PRO A 79 -11.63 -1.34 0.68
CA PRO A 79 -12.89 -0.75 0.22
C PRO A 79 -14.02 -0.99 1.23
N THR A 80 -14.69 0.09 1.64
CA THR A 80 -15.86 0.07 2.52
C THR A 80 -17.06 0.67 1.80
N GLY A 81 -18.16 -0.08 1.76
CA GLY A 81 -19.41 0.39 1.16
C GLY A 81 -19.34 0.63 -0.35
N VAL A 82 -18.34 0.09 -1.04
CA VAL A 82 -18.17 0.30 -2.48
C VAL A 82 -19.27 -0.42 -3.26
N VAL A 83 -20.03 0.36 -4.02
CA VAL A 83 -21.11 -0.10 -4.90
C VAL A 83 -20.81 0.29 -6.33
N GLY A 84 -21.30 -0.51 -7.28
CA GLY A 84 -21.10 -0.28 -8.70
C GLY A 84 -22.39 -0.34 -9.50
N THR A 85 -22.41 0.37 -10.63
CA THR A 85 -23.47 0.26 -11.65
C THR A 85 -22.83 0.05 -13.02
N GLY A 86 -23.27 -0.99 -13.73
CA GLY A 86 -22.89 -1.23 -15.13
C GLY A 86 -23.39 -0.11 -16.02
N PHE A 87 -22.51 0.43 -16.86
CA PHE A 87 -22.84 1.58 -17.70
C PHE A 87 -23.90 1.27 -18.77
N THR A 88 -23.93 0.03 -19.27
CA THR A 88 -24.83 -0.39 -20.35
C THR A 88 -26.04 -1.13 -19.83
N THR A 89 -25.83 -2.08 -18.91
CA THR A 89 -26.89 -2.95 -18.38
C THR A 89 -27.66 -2.34 -17.21
N SER A 90 -27.08 -1.32 -16.55
CA SER A 90 -27.52 -0.84 -15.23
C SER A 90 -27.47 -1.89 -14.11
N ASP A 91 -26.80 -3.04 -14.35
CA ASP A 91 -26.58 -4.09 -13.36
C ASP A 91 -25.86 -3.52 -12.13
N LYS A 92 -26.19 -4.09 -10.96
CA LYS A 92 -25.66 -3.61 -9.68
C LYS A 92 -24.55 -4.51 -9.18
N TYR A 93 -23.53 -3.88 -8.61
CA TYR A 93 -22.32 -4.54 -8.18
C TYR A 93 -21.89 -4.09 -6.78
N ARG A 94 -21.07 -4.90 -6.11
CA ARG A 94 -20.35 -4.54 -4.88
C ARG A 94 -18.84 -4.73 -5.09
N GLY A 95 -18.07 -3.71 -4.78
CA GLY A 95 -16.61 -3.77 -4.76
C GLY A 95 -16.12 -4.26 -3.41
N THR A 96 -15.29 -5.30 -3.39
CA THR A 96 -14.71 -5.87 -2.16
C THR A 96 -13.27 -6.31 -2.41
N GLY A 97 -12.60 -6.77 -1.36
CA GLY A 97 -11.23 -7.27 -1.45
C GLY A 97 -10.24 -6.39 -0.71
N ILE A 98 -8.94 -6.62 -0.92
CA ILE A 98 -7.86 -5.83 -0.33
C ILE A 98 -6.73 -5.73 -1.33
N THR A 99 -6.14 -4.54 -1.43
CA THR A 99 -4.86 -4.34 -2.10
C THR A 99 -3.81 -4.00 -1.04
N ARG A 100 -2.62 -4.58 -1.17
CA ARG A 100 -1.46 -4.28 -0.32
C ARG A 100 -0.27 -3.93 -1.17
N THR A 101 0.46 -2.91 -0.76
CA THR A 101 1.76 -2.57 -1.34
C THR A 101 2.82 -2.57 -0.25
N SER A 102 4.03 -2.96 -0.61
CA SER A 102 5.21 -2.71 0.19
C SER A 102 6.32 -2.17 -0.68
N PHE A 103 7.02 -1.17 -0.17
CA PHE A 103 8.18 -0.57 -0.80
C PHE A 103 9.34 -0.57 0.19
N ASN A 104 10.53 -0.96 -0.26
CA ASN A 104 11.77 -0.87 0.50
C ASN A 104 12.81 -0.15 -0.34
N LEU A 105 13.42 0.91 0.18
CA LEU A 105 14.62 1.52 -0.37
C LEU A 105 15.81 1.14 0.51
N THR A 106 16.84 0.59 -0.12
CA THR A 106 18.10 0.22 0.55
C THR A 106 19.15 1.33 0.41
N PRO A 107 20.20 1.32 1.23
CA PRO A 107 21.24 2.36 1.20
C PRO A 107 22.05 2.33 -0.10
N ALA A 108 22.09 1.18 -0.76
CA ALA A 108 22.73 1.01 -2.06
C ALA A 108 21.95 1.67 -3.21
N GLY A 109 20.74 2.21 -2.96
CA GLY A 109 19.88 2.78 -3.99
C GLY A 109 18.98 1.76 -4.68
N THR A 110 19.08 0.47 -4.36
CA THR A 110 18.12 -0.54 -4.79
C THR A 110 16.79 -0.29 -4.11
N PHE A 111 15.69 -0.30 -4.87
CA PHE A 111 14.36 -0.36 -4.29
C PHE A 111 13.59 -1.60 -4.74
N GLU A 112 12.78 -2.11 -3.83
CA GLU A 112 11.89 -3.24 -4.03
C GLU A 112 10.45 -2.77 -3.85
N PHE A 113 9.56 -3.18 -4.74
CA PHE A 113 8.14 -2.91 -4.70
C PHE A 113 7.38 -4.21 -4.85
N THR A 114 6.47 -4.50 -3.91
CA THR A 114 5.56 -5.64 -4.01
C THR A 114 4.14 -5.10 -4.01
N HIS A 115 3.36 -5.50 -5.02
CA HIS A 115 1.94 -5.21 -5.14
C HIS A 115 1.15 -6.52 -5.07
N ILE A 116 0.22 -6.60 -4.14
CA ILE A 116 -0.68 -7.74 -4.01
C ILE A 116 -2.11 -7.24 -4.12
N ASN A 117 -2.77 -7.59 -5.22
CA ASN A 117 -4.15 -7.22 -5.47
C ASN A 117 -5.07 -8.43 -5.30
N ARG A 118 -6.04 -8.33 -4.40
CA ARG A 118 -7.11 -9.32 -4.26
C ARG A 118 -8.43 -8.57 -4.28
N PHE A 119 -8.88 -8.21 -5.47
CA PHE A 119 -10.04 -7.36 -5.68
C PHE A 119 -11.18 -8.16 -6.30
N ASN A 120 -12.43 -7.87 -5.90
CA ASN A 120 -13.61 -8.51 -6.47
C ASN A 120 -14.71 -7.49 -6.75
N ILE A 121 -15.33 -7.63 -7.91
CA ILE A 121 -16.61 -7.03 -8.28
C ILE A 121 -17.66 -8.12 -8.22
N ILE A 122 -18.60 -8.01 -7.29
CA ILE A 122 -19.65 -8.99 -7.06
C ILE A 122 -20.96 -8.48 -7.66
N GLY A 123 -21.45 -9.14 -8.70
CA GLY A 123 -22.71 -8.82 -9.35
C GLY A 123 -23.91 -9.19 -8.47
N GLN A 124 -25.00 -8.45 -8.62
CA GLN A 124 -26.29 -8.75 -7.98
C GLN A 124 -27.24 -9.43 -8.98
N GLY A 125 -28.03 -10.39 -8.49
CA GLY A 125 -29.00 -11.09 -9.33
C GLY A 125 -28.31 -11.94 -10.41
N ARG A 126 -28.50 -11.56 -11.67
CA ARG A 126 -27.94 -12.29 -12.83
C ARG A 126 -26.61 -11.71 -13.33
N ALA A 127 -26.14 -10.60 -12.74
CA ALA A 127 -24.89 -9.97 -13.12
C ALA A 127 -23.69 -10.85 -12.73
N ALA A 128 -22.70 -10.97 -13.62
CA ALA A 128 -21.53 -11.80 -13.41
C ALA A 128 -20.62 -11.24 -12.30
N ASN A 129 -19.94 -12.13 -11.59
CA ASN A 129 -18.87 -11.75 -10.69
C ASN A 129 -17.55 -11.70 -11.44
N PHE A 130 -16.66 -10.83 -10.99
CA PHE A 130 -15.31 -10.69 -11.51
C PHE A 130 -14.31 -10.58 -10.37
N ALA A 131 -13.27 -11.39 -10.40
CA ALA A 131 -12.23 -11.41 -9.38
C ALA A 131 -10.84 -11.26 -10.02
N VAL A 132 -10.00 -10.43 -9.41
CA VAL A 132 -8.60 -10.25 -9.77
C VAL A 132 -7.75 -10.70 -8.60
N ARG A 133 -6.81 -11.61 -8.89
CA ARG A 133 -5.73 -12.00 -7.97
C ARG A 133 -4.42 -11.73 -8.68
N GLU A 134 -3.68 -10.77 -8.17
CA GLU A 134 -2.37 -10.42 -8.71
C GLU A 134 -1.34 -10.36 -7.58
N THR A 135 -0.12 -10.80 -7.87
CA THR A 135 1.07 -10.49 -7.08
C THR A 135 2.21 -10.15 -8.01
N VAL A 136 2.67 -8.91 -7.95
CA VAL A 136 3.84 -8.41 -8.68
C VAL A 136 4.92 -8.06 -7.66
N HIS A 137 6.13 -8.52 -7.91
CA HIS A 137 7.33 -8.08 -7.18
C HIS A 137 8.30 -7.50 -8.20
N THR A 138 8.73 -6.27 -7.97
CA THR A 138 9.67 -5.54 -8.82
C THR A 138 10.86 -5.12 -7.99
N THR A 139 12.05 -5.39 -8.49
CA THR A 139 13.32 -4.87 -7.97
C THR A 139 13.92 -3.95 -9.01
N VAL A 140 14.33 -2.76 -8.60
CA VAL A 140 15.12 -1.85 -9.43
C VAL A 140 16.46 -1.64 -8.74
N LEU A 141 17.53 -2.03 -9.42
CA LEU A 141 18.89 -1.86 -8.95
C LEU A 141 19.35 -0.41 -9.10
N ALA A 142 20.44 -0.06 -8.41
CA ALA A 142 21.00 1.29 -8.40
C ALA A 142 21.43 1.80 -9.80
N ASP A 143 21.76 0.88 -10.71
CA ASP A 143 22.12 1.19 -12.10
C ASP A 143 20.90 1.36 -13.03
N GLY A 144 19.69 1.23 -12.48
CA GLY A 144 18.42 1.32 -13.22
C GLY A 144 17.95 0.00 -13.80
N THR A 145 18.67 -1.11 -13.63
CA THR A 145 18.22 -2.44 -14.08
C THR A 145 16.95 -2.84 -13.34
N VAL A 146 15.91 -3.19 -14.10
CA VAL A 146 14.60 -3.60 -13.57
C VAL A 146 14.41 -5.10 -13.73
N THR A 147 14.02 -5.76 -12.64
CA THR A 147 13.55 -7.15 -12.66
C THR A 147 12.15 -7.21 -12.06
N SER A 148 11.18 -7.74 -12.79
CA SER A 148 9.81 -7.91 -12.31
C SER A 148 9.40 -9.37 -12.41
N THR A 149 8.81 -9.88 -11.33
CA THR A 149 8.23 -11.22 -11.25
C THR A 149 6.74 -11.09 -10.99
N VAL A 150 5.93 -11.66 -11.88
CA VAL A 150 4.49 -11.83 -11.67
C VAL A 150 4.27 -13.24 -11.12
N GLY A 151 3.91 -13.33 -9.85
CA GLY A 151 3.81 -14.62 -9.16
C GLY A 151 2.48 -15.34 -9.40
N ASN A 152 1.37 -14.63 -9.21
CA ASN A 152 0.03 -15.17 -9.39
C ASN A 152 -0.83 -14.10 -10.04
N PHE A 153 -1.06 -14.18 -11.35
CA PHE A 153 -2.03 -13.33 -12.05
C PHE A 153 -3.19 -14.21 -12.52
N THR A 154 -4.36 -14.05 -11.90
CA THR A 154 -5.59 -14.65 -12.35
C THR A 154 -6.70 -13.62 -12.39
N THR A 155 -7.48 -13.67 -13.48
CA THR A 155 -8.73 -12.96 -13.63
C THR A 155 -9.83 -14.00 -13.84
N GLU A 156 -10.83 -14.02 -12.97
CA GLU A 156 -11.88 -15.02 -12.97
C GLU A 156 -13.25 -14.36 -13.14
N CYS A 157 -14.06 -14.93 -14.01
CA CYS A 157 -15.47 -14.62 -14.16
C CYS A 157 -16.30 -15.77 -13.58
N LYS A 158 -17.31 -15.46 -12.77
CA LYS A 158 -18.18 -16.45 -12.09
C LYS A 158 -19.64 -16.10 -12.20
#